data_AF-A0A9J6EEW4-F1
#
_entry.id   AF-A0A9J6EEW4-F1
#
_cell.length_a   1.000
_cell.length_b   1.000
_cell.length_c   1.000
_cell.angle_alpha   90.00
_cell.angle_beta   90.00
_cell.angle_gamma   90.00
#
_symmetry.space_group_name_H-M   'P 1'
#
loop_
_entity.id
_entity.type
_entity.pdbx_description
1 polymer ?
#
loop_
_entity_poly.entity_id
_entity_poly.type
_entity_poly.pdbx_seq_one_letter_code
_entity_poly.pdbx_strand_id
1 'polypeptide(L)'
;MATPRIDPSIVEIADIISDEWAAYQCIPRLVDANGTPLNLGWHTVKHSVNFVDPATGANTQRIESEWQRAKRRLVRNSNKTTTSLMPSHLAW
;
A
#
# COMPACT_ATOMS: atom_id res chain seq x y z
N MET A 1 -3.55 5.75 37.71
CA MET A 1 -3.38 5.84 36.24
C MET A 1 -3.24 4.42 35.71
N ALA A 2 -4.30 3.88 35.11
CA ALA A 2 -4.28 2.53 34.54
C ALA A 2 -3.62 2.60 33.15
N THR A 3 -2.50 1.90 32.98
CA THR A 3 -1.91 1.66 31.67
C THR A 3 -2.84 0.76 30.86
N PRO A 4 -3.18 1.10 29.60
CA PRO A 4 -3.98 0.20 28.78
C PRO A 4 -3.16 -1.06 28.51
N ARG A 5 -3.63 -2.19 29.03
CA ARG A 5 -3.05 -3.51 28.81
C ARG A 5 -3.69 -4.06 27.54
N ILE A 6 -2.98 -3.97 26.42
CA ILE A 6 -3.41 -4.59 25.17
C ILE A 6 -3.37 -6.11 25.41
N ASP A 7 -4.50 -6.77 25.18
CA ASP A 7 -4.61 -8.22 25.27
C ASP A 7 -3.85 -8.86 24.09
N PRO A 8 -2.81 -9.67 24.33
CA PRO A 8 -2.03 -10.30 23.26
C PRO A 8 -2.85 -11.30 22.41
N SER A 9 -4.06 -11.68 22.85
CA SER A 9 -4.95 -12.54 22.08
C SER A 9 -5.76 -11.81 21.00
N ILE A 10 -5.77 -10.46 21.02
CA ILE A 10 -6.38 -9.62 19.98
C ILE A 10 -5.26 -8.94 19.18
N VAL A 11 -4.40 -9.75 18.56
CA VAL A 11 -3.68 -9.29 17.37
C VAL A 11 -4.65 -9.52 16.22
N GLU A 12 -5.45 -8.51 15.87
CA GLU A 12 -6.14 -8.52 14.58
C GLU A 12 -5.06 -8.67 13.51
N ILE A 13 -4.99 -9.83 12.87
CA ILE A 13 -4.11 -10.06 11.74
C ILE A 13 -4.57 -9.08 10.66
N ALA A 14 -3.77 -8.05 10.43
CA ALA A 14 -4.05 -7.08 9.38
C ALA A 14 -3.64 -7.70 8.03
N ASP A 15 -4.60 -7.83 7.13
CA ASP A 15 -4.36 -8.30 5.77
C ASP A 15 -3.90 -7.14 4.88
N ILE A 16 -2.77 -7.34 4.22
CA ILE A 16 -2.23 -6.45 3.20
C ILE A 16 -2.50 -7.03 1.83
N ILE A 17 -3.17 -6.25 0.99
CA ILE A 17 -3.34 -6.53 -0.44
C ILE A 17 -2.40 -5.61 -1.22
N SER A 18 -1.49 -6.19 -2.00
CA SER A 18 -0.58 -5.45 -2.88
C SER A 18 -0.65 -5.96 -4.32
N ASP A 19 -0.07 -5.18 -5.24
CA ASP A 19 0.33 -5.72 -6.54
C ASP A 19 1.61 -6.57 -6.40
N GLU A 20 2.10 -7.09 -7.52
CA GLU A 20 3.32 -7.92 -7.57
C GLU A 20 4.63 -7.13 -7.64
N TRP A 21 4.64 -5.86 -7.21
CA TRP A 21 5.86 -5.08 -7.26
C TRP A 21 6.93 -5.68 -6.33
N ALA A 22 8.15 -5.86 -6.86
CA ALA A 22 9.24 -6.54 -6.17
C ALA A 22 9.59 -5.91 -4.80
N ALA A 23 9.37 -4.61 -4.62
CA ALA A 23 9.61 -3.91 -3.36
C ALA A 23 8.77 -4.47 -2.19
N TYR A 24 7.59 -5.05 -2.47
CA TYR A 24 6.69 -5.59 -1.46
C TYR A 24 7.02 -7.01 -1.01
N GLN A 25 8.00 -7.68 -1.62
CA GLN A 25 8.45 -9.01 -1.20
C GLN A 25 9.05 -9.03 0.22
N CYS A 26 9.32 -7.86 0.80
CA CYS A 26 9.78 -7.73 2.18
C CYS A 26 8.65 -7.85 3.22
N ILE A 27 7.37 -7.76 2.83
CA ILE A 27 6.22 -7.73 3.75
C ILE A 27 6.23 -8.90 4.76
N PRO A 28 6.48 -10.16 4.36
CA PRO A 28 6.53 -11.29 5.31
C PRO A 28 7.65 -11.19 6.34
N ARG A 29 8.63 -10.30 6.15
CA ARG A 29 9.81 -10.13 7.01
C ARG A 29 9.75 -8.85 7.85
N LEU A 30 8.64 -8.10 7.79
CA LEU A 30 8.53 -6.86 8.55
C LEU A 30 8.43 -7.14 10.05
N VAL A 31 9.16 -6.33 10.81
CA VAL A 31 9.22 -6.38 12.28
C VAL A 31 8.84 -5.01 12.86
N ASP A 32 8.36 -4.99 14.10
CA ASP A 32 8.12 -3.77 14.86
C ASP A 32 9.44 -3.12 15.34
N ALA A 33 9.32 -1.97 16.03
CA ALA A 33 10.48 -1.25 16.56
C ALA A 33 11.30 -2.04 17.58
N ASN A 34 10.74 -3.10 18.16
CA ASN A 34 11.38 -3.99 19.12
C ASN A 34 11.91 -5.28 18.47
N GLY A 35 11.77 -5.43 17.15
CA GLY A 35 12.20 -6.61 16.40
C GLY A 35 11.19 -7.76 16.40
N THR A 36 9.96 -7.54 16.85
CA THR A 36 8.90 -8.56 16.85
C THR A 36 8.28 -8.68 15.46
N PRO A 37 8.15 -9.89 14.87
CA PRO A 37 7.46 -10.08 13.60
C PRO A 37 6.02 -9.57 13.64
N LEU A 38 5.62 -8.81 12.63
CA LEU A 38 4.27 -8.22 12.55
C LEU A 38 3.18 -9.24 12.19
N ASN A 39 3.54 -10.45 11.73
CA ASN A 39 2.61 -11.53 11.37
C ASN A 39 1.43 -11.07 10.48
N LEU A 40 1.73 -10.29 9.45
CA LEU A 40 0.74 -9.73 8.53
C LEU A 40 0.31 -10.79 7.50
N GLY A 41 -1.01 -10.90 7.27
CA GLY A 41 -1.52 -11.64 6.12
C GLY A 41 -1.16 -10.89 4.84
N TRP A 42 -0.59 -11.56 3.84
CA TRP A 42 -0.19 -10.91 2.60
C TRP A 42 -0.80 -11.59 1.38
N HIS A 43 -1.54 -10.81 0.61
CA HIS A 43 -2.17 -11.21 -0.64
C HIS A 43 -1.65 -10.35 -1.78
N THR A 44 -1.41 -10.97 -2.93
CA THR A 44 -0.93 -10.30 -4.14
C THR A 44 -1.94 -10.42 -5.26
N VAL A 45 -2.06 -9.37 -6.06
CA VAL A 45 -2.93 -9.34 -7.23
C VAL A 45 -2.08 -9.12 -8.48
N LYS A 46 -2.16 -10.06 -9.43
CA LYS A 46 -1.50 -9.96 -10.74
C LYS A 46 -2.49 -9.38 -11.76
N HIS A 47 -2.46 -8.05 -11.96
CA HIS A 47 -3.36 -7.36 -12.89
C HIS A 47 -3.21 -7.79 -14.36
N SER A 48 -2.11 -8.43 -14.74
CA SER A 48 -1.97 -9.01 -16.09
C SER A 48 -2.76 -10.30 -16.30
N VAL A 49 -3.22 -10.93 -15.21
CA VAL A 49 -3.99 -12.19 -15.25
C VAL A 49 -5.40 -11.94 -14.75
N ASN A 50 -5.55 -11.40 -13.54
CA ASN A 50 -6.85 -11.17 -12.91
C ASN A 50 -6.89 -9.79 -12.22
N PHE A 51 -7.95 -9.02 -12.45
CA PHE A 51 -8.19 -7.75 -11.73
C PHE A 51 -8.66 -7.94 -10.28
N VAL A 52 -9.25 -9.11 -10.00
CA VAL A 52 -9.65 -9.58 -8.68
C VAL A 52 -9.17 -11.02 -8.59
N ASP A 53 -8.37 -11.36 -7.59
CA ASP A 53 -7.92 -12.74 -7.39
C ASP A 53 -9.15 -13.64 -7.14
N PRO A 54 -9.43 -14.65 -7.99
CA PRO A 54 -10.61 -15.50 -7.83
C PRO A 54 -10.54 -16.42 -6.60
N ALA A 55 -9.34 -16.71 -6.08
CA ALA A 55 -9.18 -17.59 -4.92
C ALA A 55 -9.41 -16.85 -3.60
N THR A 56 -8.95 -15.60 -3.51
CA THR A 56 -8.96 -14.83 -2.26
C THR A 56 -9.92 -13.63 -2.29
N GLY A 57 -10.39 -13.21 -3.46
CA GLY A 57 -11.15 -11.98 -3.66
C GLY A 57 -10.31 -10.69 -3.57
N ALA A 58 -8.99 -10.81 -3.40
CA ALA A 58 -8.09 -9.67 -3.23
C ALA A 58 -8.09 -8.76 -4.47
N ASN A 59 -8.16 -7.45 -4.25
CA ASN A 59 -8.10 -6.42 -5.30
C ASN A 59 -7.56 -5.09 -4.75
N THR A 60 -7.02 -4.26 -5.63
CA THR A 60 -6.45 -2.95 -5.30
C THR A 60 -7.33 -1.76 -5.74
N GLN A 61 -8.54 -2.02 -6.24
CA GLN A 61 -9.40 -1.01 -6.89
C GLN A 61 -9.74 0.18 -5.99
N ARG A 62 -10.00 -0.10 -4.71
CA ARG A 62 -10.30 0.95 -3.72
C ARG A 62 -9.08 1.84 -3.46
N ILE A 63 -7.90 1.23 -3.33
CA ILE A 63 -6.62 1.94 -3.12
C ILE A 63 -6.33 2.83 -4.34
N GLU A 64 -6.47 2.29 -5.54
CA GLU A 64 -6.28 3.03 -6.79
C GLU A 64 -7.26 4.20 -6.92
N SER A 65 -8.53 3.99 -6.58
CA SER A 65 -9.57 5.02 -6.61
C SER A 65 -9.29 6.16 -5.63
N GLU A 66 -8.89 5.83 -4.40
CA GLU A 66 -8.52 6.84 -3.40
C GLU A 66 -7.23 7.55 -3.79
N TRP A 67 -6.24 6.84 -4.33
CA TRP A 67 -5.02 7.46 -4.85
C TRP A 67 -5.31 8.44 -5.99
N GLN A 68 -6.21 8.10 -6.91
CA GLN A 68 -6.66 9.03 -7.96
C GLN A 68 -7.33 10.28 -7.37
N ARG A 69 -8.15 10.12 -6.32
CA ARG A 69 -8.77 11.26 -5.62
C ARG A 69 -7.74 12.12 -4.91
N ALA A 70 -6.76 11.52 -4.22
CA ALA A 70 -5.66 12.21 -3.56
C ALA A 70 -4.79 12.97 -4.56
N LYS A 71 -4.38 12.31 -5.65
CA LYS A 71 -3.65 12.95 -6.76
C LYS A 71 -4.39 14.16 -7.32
N ARG A 72 -5.69 14.05 -7.58
CA ARG A 72 -6.49 15.20 -8.05
C ARG A 72 -6.48 16.37 -7.06
N ARG A 73 -6.55 16.10 -5.76
CA ARG A 73 -6.45 17.15 -4.72
C ARG A 73 -5.07 17.78 -4.69
N LEU A 74 -4.02 16.97 -4.76
CA LEU A 74 -2.63 17.44 -4.82
C LEU A 74 -2.41 18.32 -6.05
N VAL A 75 -2.75 17.85 -7.25
CA VAL A 75 -2.61 18.59 -8.52
C VAL A 75 -3.47 19.84 -8.56
N ARG A 76 -4.66 19.82 -7.95
CA ARG A 76 -5.53 21.01 -7.86
C ARG A 76 -4.93 22.08 -6.93
N ASN A 77 -4.25 21.65 -5.87
CA ASN A 77 -3.71 22.53 -4.83
C ASN A 77 -2.24 22.91 -5.05
N SER A 78 -1.54 22.22 -5.96
CA SER A 78 -0.21 22.60 -6.42
C SER A 78 -0.36 23.40 -7.71
N ASN A 79 0.33 24.54 -7.81
CA ASN A 79 0.56 25.18 -9.09
C ASN A 79 1.22 24.12 -9.97
N LYS A 80 0.49 23.66 -11.00
CA LYS A 80 0.86 22.58 -11.91
C LYS A 80 2.36 22.61 -12.18
N THR A 81 3.02 21.45 -12.21
CA THR A 81 4.41 21.28 -12.66
C THR A 81 4.68 22.28 -13.78
N THR A 82 5.46 23.31 -13.48
CA THR A 82 5.75 24.38 -14.42
C THR A 82 6.28 23.72 -15.67
N THR A 83 5.84 24.13 -16.86
CA THR A 83 6.30 23.55 -18.15
C THR A 83 7.83 23.44 -18.24
N SER A 84 8.54 24.27 -17.47
CA SER A 84 9.99 24.22 -17.24
C SER A 84 10.55 22.89 -16.71
N LEU A 85 9.79 22.06 -16.00
CA LEU A 85 10.24 20.77 -15.46
C LEU A 85 9.96 19.58 -16.41
N MET A 86 9.18 19.78 -17.48
CA MET A 86 8.88 18.73 -18.46
C MET A 86 10.14 18.15 -19.15
N PRO A 87 11.13 18.96 -19.57
CA PRO A 87 12.31 18.43 -20.26
C PRO A 87 13.14 17.46 -19.40
N SER A 88 13.27 17.69 -18.09
CA SER A 88 14.04 16.82 -17.20
C SER A 88 13.38 15.46 -16.94
N HIS A 89 12.06 15.36 -17.14
CA HIS A 89 11.33 14.08 -17.01
C HIS A 89 11.32 13.27 -18.32
N LEU A 90 11.73 13.87 -19.43
CA LEU A 90 11.79 13.24 -20.75
C LEU A 90 13.23 12.99 -21.23
N ALA A 91 14.24 13.47 -20.50
CA ALA A 91 15.62 13.12 -20.73
C ALA A 91 15.90 11.76 -20.07
N TRP A 92 15.94 10.71 -20.89
CA TRP A 92 16.44 9.38 -20.56
C TRP A 92 17.86 9.22 -21.11
#